data_AF-A0A8J9RG78-F1
#
_entry.id   AF-A0A8J9RG78-F1
#
_cell.length_a   1.000
_cell.length_b   1.000
_cell.length_c   1.000
_cell.angle_alpha   90.00
_cell.angle_beta   90.00
_cell.angle_gamma   90.00
#
_symmetry.space_group_name_H-M   'P 1'
#
loop_
_entity.id
_entity.type
_entity.pdbx_description
1 polymer ?
#
loop_
_entity_poly.entity_id
_entity_poly.type
_entity_poly.pdbx_seq_one_letter_code
_entity_poly.pdbx_strand_id
1 'polypeptide(L)'
;MAAMGVKLCLLFVAVLAIGSEATLSGAMATADAQSMVQNGHLGGDATAAAQAIAQTKTTSDAQAFAKATANAYTQAPDKNSFATTYAQAFAQAASQNINNAALAVGQAAVQGGATAQAFAQASAQAFAAGGSQAQTFAQAYAAAIAQYGCDQIKPLLTQAQAAAQATAGAANGFAQATSTAQTQAVQQCLGNTPASQATATAKAEATSFGGAANAIANAQATSTSGRKMLRVAHAA
;
A
#
# COMPACT_ATOMS: atom_id res chain seq x y z
N MET A 1 -16.99 43.17 2.91
CA MET A 1 -16.81 43.12 1.44
C MET A 1 -15.39 42.67 1.14
N ALA A 2 -15.18 41.39 0.83
CA ALA A 2 -13.98 40.86 0.19
C ALA A 2 -14.30 39.44 -0.29
N ALA A 3 -15.16 39.36 -1.31
CA ALA A 3 -15.45 38.14 -2.03
C ALA A 3 -14.92 38.34 -3.45
N MET A 4 -13.72 37.85 -3.75
CA MET A 4 -13.20 37.75 -5.11
C MET A 4 -11.96 36.84 -5.08
N GLY A 5 -12.04 35.68 -5.74
CA GLY A 5 -10.88 34.82 -5.92
C GLY A 5 -11.11 33.34 -6.20
N VAL A 6 -12.33 32.87 -6.48
CA VAL A 6 -12.56 31.46 -6.90
C VAL A 6 -13.20 31.46 -8.28
N LYS A 7 -12.42 31.83 -9.31
CA LYS A 7 -12.87 31.88 -10.71
C LYS A 7 -11.69 31.78 -11.69
N LEU A 8 -10.91 30.71 -11.62
CA LEU A 8 -9.93 30.28 -12.64
C LEU A 8 -9.35 28.93 -12.18
N CYS A 9 -9.87 27.77 -12.57
CA CYS A 9 -9.41 27.02 -13.74
C CYS A 9 -10.33 25.80 -13.98
N LEU A 10 -11.63 26.02 -14.19
CA LEU A 10 -12.58 24.96 -14.55
C LEU A 10 -12.79 24.88 -16.07
N LEU A 11 -11.74 25.15 -16.84
CA LEU A 11 -11.84 25.31 -18.29
C LEU A 11 -10.54 24.94 -18.99
N PHE A 12 -10.14 23.66 -18.96
CA PHE A 12 -9.25 23.08 -19.98
C PHE A 12 -9.26 21.54 -19.94
N VAL A 13 -10.43 20.94 -20.18
CA VAL A 13 -10.51 19.55 -20.66
C VAL A 13 -11.38 19.53 -21.91
N ALA A 14 -10.94 20.27 -22.94
CA ALA A 14 -11.37 20.03 -24.31
C ALA A 14 -10.60 18.82 -24.83
N VAL A 15 -11.15 17.63 -24.61
CA VAL A 15 -10.68 16.39 -25.25
C VAL A 15 -11.07 16.48 -26.73
N LEU A 16 -10.13 16.93 -27.56
CA LEU A 16 -10.13 16.65 -29.00
C LEU A 16 -9.40 15.32 -29.22
N ALA A 17 -10.16 14.24 -29.40
CA ALA A 17 -9.68 13.06 -30.11
C ALA A 17 -10.87 12.26 -30.67
N ILE A 18 -11.04 12.35 -31.98
CA ILE A 18 -11.94 11.54 -32.79
C ILE A 18 -11.30 10.16 -32.92
N GLY A 19 -11.92 9.12 -32.34
CA GLY A 19 -11.57 7.73 -32.63
C GLY A 19 -11.71 6.75 -31.45
N SER A 20 -12.71 5.86 -31.55
CA SER A 20 -12.91 4.61 -30.79
C SER A 20 -13.63 4.73 -29.44
N GLU A 21 -14.86 4.21 -29.39
CA GLU A 21 -15.83 4.29 -28.28
C GLU A 21 -15.34 3.74 -26.93
N ALA A 22 -14.27 2.94 -26.91
CA ALA A 22 -13.59 2.48 -25.70
C ALA A 22 -12.80 3.59 -24.97
N THR A 23 -12.41 4.66 -25.67
CA THR A 23 -11.64 5.78 -25.08
C THR A 23 -12.51 6.78 -24.32
N LEU A 24 -13.79 6.89 -24.65
CA LEU A 24 -14.74 7.79 -23.97
C LEU A 24 -15.03 7.35 -22.53
N SER A 25 -15.20 6.05 -22.29
CA SER A 25 -15.41 5.53 -20.93
C SER A 25 -14.16 5.71 -20.05
N GLY A 26 -12.97 5.51 -20.61
CA GLY A 26 -11.71 5.72 -19.89
C GLY A 26 -11.43 7.20 -19.61
N ALA A 27 -11.77 8.10 -20.54
CA ALA A 27 -11.61 9.54 -20.37
C ALA A 27 -12.53 10.10 -19.26
N MET A 28 -13.78 9.63 -19.17
CA MET A 28 -14.70 10.01 -18.10
C MET A 28 -14.25 9.48 -16.74
N ALA A 29 -13.81 8.22 -16.66
CA ALA A 29 -13.25 7.67 -15.42
C ALA A 29 -11.98 8.42 -14.97
N THR A 30 -11.15 8.88 -15.91
CA THR A 30 -9.96 9.68 -15.61
C THR A 30 -10.33 11.09 -15.15
N ALA A 31 -11.34 11.72 -15.77
CA ALA A 31 -11.81 13.06 -15.38
C ALA A 31 -12.47 13.05 -14.00
N ASP A 32 -13.26 12.02 -13.70
CA ASP A 32 -13.90 11.84 -12.39
C ASP A 32 -12.87 11.55 -11.30
N ALA A 33 -11.95 10.59 -11.53
CA ALA A 33 -10.84 10.32 -10.61
C ALA A 33 -9.95 11.56 -10.40
N GLN A 34 -9.68 12.34 -11.45
CA GLN A 34 -8.91 13.56 -11.35
C GLN A 34 -9.66 14.64 -10.55
N SER A 35 -10.95 14.81 -10.77
CA SER A 35 -11.81 15.69 -9.98
C SER A 35 -11.81 15.28 -8.50
N MET A 36 -12.00 14.00 -8.19
CA MET A 36 -12.04 13.52 -6.81
C MET A 36 -10.70 13.65 -6.09
N VAL A 37 -9.58 13.35 -6.77
CA VAL A 37 -8.24 13.49 -6.19
C VAL A 37 -7.85 14.97 -6.06
N GLN A 38 -8.18 15.82 -7.05
CA GLN A 38 -7.91 17.25 -6.99
C GLN A 38 -8.78 17.95 -5.95
N ASN A 39 -10.09 17.68 -5.89
CA ASN A 39 -11.00 18.26 -4.91
C ASN A 39 -10.71 17.73 -3.49
N GLY A 40 -10.39 16.44 -3.37
CA GLY A 40 -9.96 15.86 -2.10
C GLY A 40 -8.66 16.48 -1.59
N HIS A 41 -7.73 16.87 -2.47
CA HIS A 41 -6.50 17.53 -2.04
C HIS A 41 -6.67 19.04 -1.80
N LEU A 42 -7.18 19.79 -2.79
CA LEU A 42 -7.37 21.24 -2.68
C LEU A 42 -8.40 21.61 -1.61
N GLY A 43 -9.36 20.72 -1.33
CA GLY A 43 -10.34 20.85 -0.26
C GLY A 43 -9.96 20.14 1.05
N GLY A 44 -8.87 19.37 1.09
CA GLY A 44 -8.48 18.55 2.24
C GLY A 44 -9.45 17.40 2.57
N ASP A 45 -10.34 17.04 1.65
CA ASP A 45 -11.33 15.98 1.81
C ASP A 45 -10.78 14.59 1.41
N ALA A 46 -10.23 13.89 2.39
CA ALA A 46 -9.80 12.50 2.24
C ALA A 46 -10.94 11.55 1.82
N THR A 47 -12.21 11.90 2.07
CA THR A 47 -13.38 11.06 1.77
C THR A 47 -13.61 10.96 0.27
N ALA A 48 -13.48 12.06 -0.46
CA ALA A 48 -13.63 12.08 -1.92
C ALA A 48 -12.55 11.20 -2.59
N ALA A 49 -11.30 11.33 -2.14
CA ALA A 49 -10.22 10.48 -2.62
C ALA A 49 -10.42 9.00 -2.23
N ALA A 50 -10.97 8.71 -1.03
CA ALA A 50 -11.29 7.35 -0.62
C ALA A 50 -12.38 6.72 -1.50
N GLN A 51 -13.40 7.49 -1.86
CA GLN A 51 -14.45 7.03 -2.78
C GLN A 51 -13.90 6.74 -4.17
N ALA A 52 -12.98 7.56 -4.68
CA ALA A 52 -12.32 7.31 -5.96
C ALA A 52 -11.59 5.94 -5.96
N ILE A 53 -10.85 5.63 -4.89
CA ILE A 53 -10.18 4.33 -4.73
C ILE A 53 -11.21 3.21 -4.57
N ALA A 54 -12.28 3.44 -3.81
CA ALA A 54 -13.34 2.43 -3.65
C ALA A 54 -14.04 2.11 -4.98
N GLN A 55 -14.02 3.02 -5.96
CA GLN A 55 -14.58 2.82 -7.29
C GLN A 55 -13.64 2.11 -8.27
N THR A 56 -12.35 1.91 -7.95
CA THR A 56 -11.41 1.20 -8.83
C THR A 56 -11.68 -0.32 -8.84
N LYS A 57 -12.69 -0.74 -9.59
CA LYS A 57 -13.14 -2.13 -9.71
C LYS A 57 -12.45 -2.88 -10.85
N THR A 58 -12.03 -2.15 -11.88
CA THR A 58 -11.35 -2.72 -13.04
C THR A 58 -9.92 -2.20 -13.15
N THR A 59 -9.11 -2.90 -13.95
CA THR A 59 -7.75 -2.45 -14.31
C THR A 59 -7.76 -1.08 -14.98
N SER A 60 -8.75 -0.80 -15.83
CA SER A 60 -8.89 0.49 -16.50
C SER A 60 -9.15 1.61 -15.50
N ASP A 61 -10.02 1.37 -14.51
CA ASP A 61 -10.30 2.36 -13.45
C ASP A 61 -9.06 2.63 -12.61
N ALA A 62 -8.33 1.57 -12.24
CA ALA A 62 -7.11 1.70 -11.47
C ALA A 62 -6.00 2.43 -12.26
N GLN A 63 -5.94 2.28 -13.59
CA GLN A 63 -5.03 3.06 -14.45
C GLN A 63 -5.43 4.53 -14.52
N ALA A 64 -6.72 4.82 -14.71
CA ALA A 64 -7.26 6.17 -14.70
C ALA A 64 -6.96 6.88 -13.37
N PHE A 65 -7.22 6.18 -12.26
CA PHE A 65 -6.89 6.64 -10.92
C PHE A 65 -5.38 6.89 -10.74
N ALA A 66 -4.52 5.97 -11.16
CA ALA A 66 -3.08 6.13 -11.08
C ALA A 66 -2.57 7.36 -11.88
N LYS A 67 -3.16 7.66 -13.05
CA LYS A 67 -2.85 8.88 -13.84
C LYS A 67 -3.34 10.14 -13.12
N ALA A 68 -4.57 10.12 -12.62
CA ALA A 68 -5.15 11.21 -11.83
C ALA A 68 -4.27 11.54 -10.61
N THR A 69 -3.82 10.51 -9.89
CA THR A 69 -2.92 10.64 -8.73
C THR A 69 -1.58 11.26 -9.12
N ALA A 70 -0.96 10.83 -10.24
CA ALA A 70 0.26 11.47 -10.73
C ALA A 70 0.06 12.95 -11.06
N ASN A 71 -1.01 13.28 -11.78
CA ASN A 71 -1.33 14.66 -12.15
C ASN A 71 -1.60 15.53 -10.92
N ALA A 72 -2.30 15.02 -9.93
CA ALA A 72 -2.56 15.73 -8.69
C ALA A 72 -1.29 15.90 -7.85
N TYR A 73 -0.46 14.87 -7.73
CA TYR A 73 0.81 14.93 -6.99
C TYR A 73 1.82 15.91 -7.62
N THR A 74 1.86 15.99 -8.95
CA THR A 74 2.73 16.94 -9.66
C THR A 74 2.24 18.37 -9.58
N GLN A 75 0.92 18.59 -9.52
CA GLN A 75 0.31 19.91 -9.36
C GLN A 75 0.18 20.36 -7.90
N ALA A 76 0.35 19.45 -6.93
CA ALA A 76 0.23 19.75 -5.51
C ALA A 76 1.31 20.78 -5.09
N PRO A 77 0.92 21.92 -4.52
CA PRO A 77 1.88 22.91 -4.02
C PRO A 77 2.66 22.38 -2.82
N ASP A 78 2.04 21.50 -2.02
CA ASP A 78 2.68 20.78 -0.92
C ASP A 78 2.47 19.27 -1.05
N LYS A 79 3.56 18.58 -1.42
CA LYS A 79 3.59 17.13 -1.61
C LYS A 79 3.42 16.36 -0.30
N ASN A 80 3.80 16.92 0.85
CA ASN A 80 3.61 16.28 2.15
C ASN A 80 2.14 16.33 2.57
N SER A 81 1.49 17.48 2.43
CA SER A 81 0.04 17.59 2.66
C SER A 81 -0.73 16.62 1.75
N PHE A 82 -0.36 16.55 0.47
CA PHE A 82 -0.92 15.56 -0.47
C PHE A 82 -0.74 14.12 0.05
N ALA A 83 0.49 13.75 0.42
CA ALA A 83 0.79 12.40 0.90
C ALA A 83 -0.02 12.02 2.14
N THR A 84 -0.22 12.95 3.08
CA THR A 84 -1.00 12.72 4.30
C THR A 84 -2.49 12.52 4.01
N THR A 85 -3.10 13.41 3.21
CA THR A 85 -4.52 13.26 2.82
C THR A 85 -4.73 11.98 2.01
N TYR A 86 -3.80 11.67 1.10
CA TYR A 86 -3.84 10.45 0.31
C TYR A 86 -3.69 9.19 1.16
N ALA A 87 -2.81 9.21 2.17
CA ALA A 87 -2.66 8.11 3.13
C ALA A 87 -3.96 7.83 3.88
N GLN A 88 -4.63 8.88 4.36
CA GLN A 88 -5.92 8.75 5.05
C GLN A 88 -7.00 8.18 4.12
N ALA A 89 -7.11 8.75 2.92
CA ALA A 89 -8.07 8.32 1.90
C ALA A 89 -7.87 6.86 1.51
N PHE A 90 -6.62 6.46 1.28
CA PHE A 90 -6.27 5.09 0.93
C PHE A 90 -6.58 4.13 2.07
N ALA A 91 -6.25 4.46 3.31
CA ALA A 91 -6.59 3.62 4.46
C ALA A 91 -8.10 3.43 4.61
N GLN A 92 -8.90 4.50 4.41
CA GLN A 92 -10.36 4.43 4.44
C GLN A 92 -10.92 3.56 3.30
N ALA A 93 -10.35 3.64 2.09
CA ALA A 93 -10.76 2.82 0.96
C ALA A 93 -10.36 1.35 1.12
N ALA A 94 -9.13 1.10 1.57
CA ALA A 94 -8.61 -0.24 1.83
C ALA A 94 -9.38 -0.96 2.93
N SER A 95 -9.84 -0.21 3.94
CA SER A 95 -10.71 -0.74 5.01
C SER A 95 -12.09 -1.16 4.49
N GLN A 96 -12.58 -0.55 3.41
CA GLN A 96 -13.84 -0.93 2.77
C GLN A 96 -13.66 -2.09 1.80
N ASN A 97 -12.61 -2.05 0.97
CA ASN A 97 -12.33 -3.09 -0.01
C ASN A 97 -10.83 -3.19 -0.32
N ILE A 98 -10.18 -4.18 0.30
CA ILE A 98 -8.74 -4.40 0.14
C ILE A 98 -8.35 -4.80 -1.29
N ASN A 99 -9.26 -5.40 -2.07
CA ASN A 99 -8.98 -5.80 -3.45
C ASN A 99 -8.89 -4.58 -4.37
N ASN A 100 -9.74 -3.58 -4.17
CA ASN A 100 -9.69 -2.33 -4.95
C ASN A 100 -8.42 -1.55 -4.62
N ALA A 101 -8.04 -1.50 -3.34
CA ALA A 101 -6.76 -0.93 -2.92
C ALA A 101 -5.55 -1.67 -3.52
N ALA A 102 -5.60 -3.00 -3.59
CA ALA A 102 -4.57 -3.81 -4.23
C ALA A 102 -4.47 -3.55 -5.75
N LEU A 103 -5.61 -3.39 -6.44
CA LEU A 103 -5.64 -2.98 -7.85
C LEU A 103 -4.95 -1.62 -8.04
N ALA A 104 -5.26 -0.64 -7.19
CA ALA A 104 -4.65 0.68 -7.24
C ALA A 104 -3.13 0.64 -7.00
N VAL A 105 -2.66 -0.16 -6.03
CA VAL A 105 -1.22 -0.39 -5.77
C VAL A 105 -0.55 -1.06 -6.98
N GLY A 106 -1.18 -2.09 -7.56
CA GLY A 106 -0.66 -2.78 -8.73
C GLY A 106 -0.50 -1.86 -9.93
N GLN A 107 -1.49 -1.01 -10.22
CA GLN A 107 -1.40 -0.04 -11.32
C GLN A 107 -0.42 1.09 -11.04
N ALA A 108 -0.28 1.52 -9.79
CA ALA A 108 0.75 2.48 -9.41
C ALA A 108 2.16 1.92 -9.65
N ALA A 109 2.37 0.63 -9.37
CA ALA A 109 3.63 -0.04 -9.63
C ALA A 109 3.94 -0.14 -11.14
N VAL A 110 2.94 -0.43 -11.96
CA VAL A 110 3.06 -0.49 -13.42
C VAL A 110 3.34 0.89 -14.04
N GLN A 111 2.63 1.94 -13.58
CA GLN A 111 2.83 3.28 -14.13
C GLN A 111 4.15 3.92 -13.72
N GLY A 112 4.64 3.62 -12.51
CA GLY A 112 5.91 4.19 -12.04
C GLY A 112 5.86 5.72 -11.89
N GLY A 113 7.02 6.35 -12.07
CA GLY A 113 7.16 7.82 -12.14
C GLY A 113 6.51 8.56 -10.97
N ALA A 114 5.74 9.60 -11.30
CA ALA A 114 5.06 10.43 -10.30
C ALA A 114 3.98 9.66 -9.50
N THR A 115 3.32 8.66 -10.11
CA THR A 115 2.34 7.84 -9.39
C THR A 115 3.02 7.02 -8.30
N ALA A 116 4.12 6.34 -8.64
CA ALA A 116 4.87 5.54 -7.67
C ALA A 116 5.44 6.42 -6.55
N GLN A 117 5.94 7.62 -6.87
CA GLN A 117 6.40 8.58 -5.87
C GLN A 117 5.27 9.02 -4.94
N ALA A 118 4.09 9.35 -5.47
CA ALA A 118 2.92 9.73 -4.69
C ALA A 118 2.52 8.62 -3.71
N PHE A 119 2.44 7.38 -4.20
CA PHE A 119 2.14 6.21 -3.38
C PHE A 119 3.22 5.92 -2.34
N ALA A 120 4.49 6.04 -2.69
CA ALA A 120 5.60 5.82 -1.77
C ALA A 120 5.59 6.84 -0.63
N GLN A 121 5.38 8.12 -0.93
CA GLN A 121 5.27 9.18 0.07
C GLN A 121 4.05 8.99 0.96
N ALA A 122 2.88 8.68 0.38
CA ALA A 122 1.70 8.40 1.18
C ALA A 122 1.86 7.16 2.06
N SER A 123 2.51 6.12 1.54
CA SER A 123 2.85 4.94 2.35
C SER A 123 3.74 5.34 3.53
N ALA A 124 4.76 6.17 3.30
CA ALA A 124 5.62 6.66 4.38
C ALA A 124 4.83 7.46 5.43
N GLN A 125 3.88 8.31 5.03
CA GLN A 125 3.01 9.02 5.98
C GLN A 125 2.10 8.07 6.77
N ALA A 126 1.52 7.06 6.10
CA ALA A 126 0.72 6.03 6.77
C ALA A 126 1.55 5.23 7.78
N PHE A 127 2.79 4.89 7.43
CA PHE A 127 3.70 4.19 8.34
C PHE A 127 4.19 5.10 9.47
N ALA A 128 4.39 6.40 9.24
CA ALA A 128 4.70 7.36 10.28
C ALA A 128 3.54 7.49 11.29
N ALA A 129 2.31 7.51 10.79
CA ALA A 129 1.11 7.52 11.61
C ALA A 129 0.93 6.20 12.41
N GLY A 130 1.39 5.08 11.87
CA GLY A 130 1.33 3.78 12.51
C GLY A 130 -0.09 3.20 12.57
N GLY A 131 -0.32 2.31 13.54
CA GLY A 131 -1.64 1.76 13.85
C GLY A 131 -2.35 1.10 12.67
N SER A 132 -3.65 1.37 12.52
CA SER A 132 -4.50 0.77 11.50
C SER A 132 -4.14 1.22 10.08
N GLN A 133 -3.70 2.46 9.89
CA GLN A 133 -3.32 2.99 8.57
C GLN A 133 -2.10 2.25 8.00
N ALA A 134 -1.05 2.13 8.81
CA ALA A 134 0.13 1.34 8.48
C ALA A 134 -0.24 -0.11 8.10
N GLN A 135 -1.13 -0.73 8.89
CA GLN A 135 -1.61 -2.09 8.64
C GLN A 135 -2.39 -2.22 7.33
N THR A 136 -3.28 -1.29 7.00
CA THR A 136 -4.07 -1.36 5.76
C THR A 136 -3.18 -1.21 4.53
N PHE A 137 -2.17 -0.33 4.59
CA PHE A 137 -1.17 -0.23 3.52
C PHE A 137 -0.39 -1.51 3.35
N ALA A 138 0.12 -2.10 4.43
CA ALA A 138 0.86 -3.35 4.35
C ALA A 138 -0.01 -4.51 3.81
N GLN A 139 -1.27 -4.59 4.22
CA GLN A 139 -2.24 -5.56 3.68
C GLN A 139 -2.53 -5.32 2.20
N ALA A 140 -2.65 -4.06 1.76
CA ALA A 140 -2.89 -3.75 0.36
C ALA A 140 -1.68 -4.14 -0.51
N TYR A 141 -0.45 -3.91 -0.03
CA TYR A 141 0.76 -4.41 -0.68
C TYR A 141 0.78 -5.95 -0.74
N ALA A 142 0.43 -6.63 0.35
CA ALA A 142 0.38 -8.09 0.38
C ALA A 142 -0.65 -8.64 -0.62
N ALA A 143 -1.84 -8.05 -0.68
CA ALA A 143 -2.88 -8.40 -1.64
C ALA A 143 -2.44 -8.10 -3.09
N ALA A 144 -1.75 -6.97 -3.33
CA ALA A 144 -1.21 -6.65 -4.64
C ALA A 144 -0.13 -7.66 -5.07
N ILE A 145 0.75 -8.09 -4.16
CA ILE A 145 1.75 -9.14 -4.44
C ILE A 145 1.07 -10.46 -4.77
N ALA A 146 0.00 -10.82 -4.07
CA ALA A 146 -0.76 -12.03 -4.35
C ALA A 146 -1.44 -12.00 -5.74
N GLN A 147 -1.90 -10.82 -6.18
CA GLN A 147 -2.59 -10.65 -7.47
C GLN A 147 -1.63 -10.48 -8.66
N TYR A 148 -0.54 -9.73 -8.49
CA TYR A 148 0.34 -9.30 -9.58
C TYR A 148 1.75 -9.90 -9.53
N GLY A 149 2.07 -10.62 -8.45
CA GLY A 149 3.41 -11.15 -8.20
C GLY A 149 4.37 -10.12 -7.63
N CYS A 150 5.44 -10.62 -7.00
CA CYS A 150 6.42 -9.76 -6.36
C CYS A 150 7.19 -8.88 -7.35
N ASP A 151 7.60 -9.42 -8.50
CA ASP A 151 8.47 -8.70 -9.44
C ASP A 151 7.86 -7.38 -9.91
N GLN A 152 6.54 -7.36 -10.10
CA GLN A 152 5.81 -6.16 -10.51
C GLN A 152 5.67 -5.14 -9.37
N ILE A 153 5.44 -5.60 -8.13
CA ILE A 153 5.19 -4.72 -6.98
C ILE A 153 6.48 -4.22 -6.32
N LYS A 154 7.57 -4.99 -6.43
CA LYS A 154 8.86 -4.72 -5.77
C LYS A 154 9.42 -3.32 -6.01
N PRO A 155 9.40 -2.74 -7.23
CA PRO A 155 9.88 -1.37 -7.45
C PRO A 155 9.11 -0.33 -6.63
N LEU A 156 7.78 -0.46 -6.54
CA LEU A 156 6.95 0.44 -5.75
C LEU A 156 7.20 0.23 -4.25
N LEU A 157 7.27 -1.04 -3.83
CA LEU A 157 7.47 -1.39 -2.43
C LEU A 157 8.83 -0.93 -1.89
N THR A 158 9.89 -1.05 -2.70
CA THR A 158 11.23 -0.55 -2.36
C THR A 158 11.26 0.98 -2.27
N GLN A 159 10.54 1.69 -3.15
CA GLN A 159 10.38 3.15 -3.03
C GLN A 159 9.61 3.54 -1.77
N ALA A 160 8.53 2.82 -1.43
CA ALA A 160 7.78 3.05 -0.20
C ALA A 160 8.64 2.79 1.05
N GLN A 161 9.46 1.75 1.05
CA GLN A 161 10.41 1.47 2.12
C GLN A 161 11.45 2.59 2.26
N ALA A 162 12.03 3.05 1.15
CA ALA A 162 12.99 4.15 1.16
C ALA A 162 12.36 5.46 1.67
N ALA A 163 11.14 5.77 1.24
CA ALA A 163 10.39 6.93 1.73
C ALA A 163 10.07 6.81 3.24
N ALA A 164 9.74 5.61 3.72
CA ALA A 164 9.52 5.34 5.14
C ALA A 164 10.82 5.45 5.96
N GLN A 165 11.98 5.11 5.40
CA GLN A 165 13.27 5.33 6.07
C GLN A 165 13.64 6.81 6.16
N ALA A 166 13.24 7.60 5.16
CA ALA A 166 13.46 9.05 5.16
C ALA A 166 12.50 9.82 6.09
N THR A 167 11.39 9.20 6.49
CA THR A 167 10.36 9.82 7.33
C THR A 167 10.52 9.38 8.79
N ALA A 168 10.62 10.33 9.71
CA ALA A 168 10.77 10.03 11.13
C ALA A 168 9.63 9.15 11.65
N GLY A 169 9.96 8.03 12.30
CA GLY A 169 8.98 7.07 12.86
C GLY A 169 8.39 6.08 11.85
N ALA A 170 8.40 6.37 10.55
CA ALA A 170 7.80 5.52 9.54
C ALA A 170 8.52 4.18 9.35
N ALA A 171 9.85 4.13 9.52
CA ALA A 171 10.59 2.87 9.46
C ALA A 171 10.08 1.83 10.50
N ASN A 172 9.77 2.29 11.72
CA ASN A 172 9.23 1.43 12.78
C ASN A 172 7.80 1.00 12.45
N GLY A 173 6.96 1.91 11.96
CA GLY A 173 5.60 1.59 11.55
C GLY A 173 5.55 0.61 10.36
N PHE A 174 6.48 0.75 9.41
CA PHE A 174 6.65 -0.21 8.32
C PHE A 174 7.03 -1.60 8.84
N ALA A 175 8.04 -1.68 9.71
CA ALA A 175 8.47 -2.95 10.29
C ALA A 175 7.34 -3.62 11.10
N GLN A 176 6.62 -2.85 11.91
CA GLN A 176 5.48 -3.34 12.68
C GLN A 176 4.33 -3.83 11.77
N ALA A 177 3.92 -3.03 10.80
CA ALA A 177 2.83 -3.39 9.89
C ALA A 177 3.14 -4.64 9.05
N THR A 178 4.39 -4.75 8.58
CA THR A 178 4.85 -5.88 7.76
C THR A 178 5.21 -7.14 8.56
N SER A 179 5.23 -7.08 9.90
CA SER A 179 5.50 -8.24 10.77
C SER A 179 4.28 -9.14 11.02
N THR A 180 3.10 -8.74 10.54
CA THR A 180 1.88 -9.52 10.71
C THR A 180 1.84 -10.72 9.75
N ALA A 181 1.25 -11.85 10.16
CA ALA A 181 1.20 -13.07 9.34
C ALA A 181 0.59 -12.83 7.93
N GLN A 182 -0.35 -11.89 7.84
CA GLN A 182 -1.03 -11.51 6.59
C GLN A 182 -0.13 -10.73 5.62
N THR A 183 1.05 -10.26 6.06
CA THR A 183 1.97 -9.43 5.27
C THR A 183 3.35 -10.07 5.07
N GLN A 184 3.49 -11.37 5.38
CA GLN A 184 4.72 -12.13 5.12
C GLN A 184 5.17 -12.07 3.65
N ALA A 185 4.22 -12.00 2.71
CA ALA A 185 4.49 -11.82 1.28
C ALA A 185 5.29 -10.53 1.00
N VAL A 186 5.06 -9.47 1.78
CA VAL A 186 5.78 -8.19 1.65
C VAL A 186 7.25 -8.35 2.06
N GLN A 187 7.52 -9.04 3.17
CA GLN A 187 8.89 -9.31 3.63
C GLN A 187 9.66 -10.22 2.66
N GLN A 188 9.01 -11.29 2.20
CA GLN A 188 9.58 -12.20 1.21
C GLN A 188 9.89 -11.46 -0.10
N CYS A 189 9.01 -10.57 -0.53
CA CYS A 189 9.18 -9.82 -1.77
C CYS A 189 10.36 -8.85 -1.74
N LEU A 190 10.60 -8.20 -0.59
CA LEU A 190 11.75 -7.31 -0.42
C LEU A 190 13.09 -8.05 -0.36
N GLY A 191 13.11 -9.39 -0.36
CA GLY A 191 14.34 -10.14 -0.17
C GLY A 191 14.91 -10.03 1.25
N ASN A 192 14.17 -9.36 2.15
CA ASN A 192 14.35 -9.45 3.59
C ASN A 192 13.75 -10.78 4.07
N THR A 193 14.12 -11.90 3.45
CA THR A 193 14.32 -13.11 4.25
C THR A 193 15.51 -12.78 5.16
N PRO A 194 15.31 -12.46 6.45
CA PRO A 194 16.43 -12.55 7.36
C PRO A 194 17.02 -13.94 7.17
N ALA A 195 18.30 -14.01 6.82
CA ALA A 195 19.06 -15.18 7.16
C ALA A 195 18.90 -15.34 8.68
N SER A 196 17.99 -16.23 9.10
CA SER A 196 17.58 -16.45 10.49
C SER A 196 16.64 -15.39 11.11
N GLN A 197 15.37 -15.34 10.73
CA GLN A 197 14.32 -15.21 11.77
C GLN A 197 13.61 -16.55 11.87
N ALA A 198 13.85 -17.25 12.97
CA ALA A 198 13.02 -18.38 13.36
C ALA A 198 11.64 -17.81 13.73
N THR A 199 10.68 -17.88 12.81
CA THR A 199 9.27 -17.66 13.17
C THR A 199 8.80 -18.88 13.96
N ALA A 200 8.69 -18.75 15.29
CA ALA A 200 8.05 -19.75 16.12
C ALA A 200 6.54 -19.63 15.97
N THR A 201 5.93 -20.45 15.11
CA THR A 201 4.48 -20.63 15.11
C THR A 201 4.12 -21.55 16.27
N ALA A 202 3.71 -20.99 17.40
CA ALA A 202 3.13 -21.77 18.48
C ALA A 202 1.70 -22.20 18.08
N LYS A 203 1.54 -23.45 17.67
CA LYS A 203 0.23 -24.09 17.56
C LYS A 203 -0.13 -24.66 18.93
N ALA A 204 -1.01 -24.00 19.66
CA ALA A 204 -1.55 -24.54 20.90
C ALA A 204 -2.72 -25.48 20.55
N GLU A 205 -2.48 -26.79 20.57
CA GLU A 205 -3.54 -27.79 20.52
C GLU A 205 -3.89 -28.17 21.96
N ALA A 206 -5.08 -27.76 22.42
CA ALA A 206 -5.61 -28.16 23.71
C ALA A 206 -6.41 -29.45 23.53
N THR A 207 -5.81 -30.61 23.82
CA THR A 207 -6.54 -31.88 23.94
C THR A 207 -6.96 -32.09 25.38
N SER A 208 -8.26 -31.96 25.68
CA SER A 208 -8.81 -32.29 26.99
C SER A 208 -9.30 -33.73 27.02
N PHE A 209 -8.63 -34.60 27.77
CA PHE A 209 -9.17 -35.88 28.20
C PHE A 209 -9.14 -35.92 29.73
N GLY A 210 -10.32 -35.98 30.36
CA GLY A 210 -10.52 -36.36 31.76
C GLY A 210 -9.55 -35.77 32.79
N GLY A 211 -9.85 -34.58 33.31
CA GLY A 211 -9.42 -34.16 34.66
C GLY A 211 -8.06 -33.49 34.83
N ALA A 212 -7.17 -33.50 33.83
CA ALA A 212 -5.92 -32.73 33.86
C ALA A 212 -5.64 -32.03 32.53
N ALA A 213 -5.52 -30.71 32.54
CA ALA A 213 -5.11 -29.93 31.37
C ALA A 213 -3.59 -29.98 31.26
N ASN A 214 -3.08 -30.64 30.22
CA ASN A 214 -1.65 -30.64 29.90
C ASN A 214 -1.45 -29.83 28.60
N ALA A 215 -0.71 -28.72 28.69
CA ALA A 215 -0.41 -27.88 27.53
C ALA A 215 0.95 -28.28 26.96
N ILE A 216 0.95 -28.91 25.78
CA ILE A 216 2.18 -29.25 25.06
C ILE A 216 2.45 -28.11 24.07
N ALA A 217 3.44 -27.27 24.38
CA ALA A 217 3.94 -26.28 23.44
C ALA A 217 4.99 -26.95 22.55
N ASN A 218 4.64 -27.25 21.28
CA ASN A 218 5.59 -27.78 20.32
C ASN A 218 6.14 -26.61 19.47
N ALA A 219 7.40 -26.25 19.70
CA ALA A 219 8.08 -25.22 18.93
C ALA A 219 8.94 -25.87 17.85
N GLN A 220 8.47 -25.86 16.60
CA GLN A 220 9.29 -26.25 15.44
C GLN A 220 9.94 -25.02 14.81
N ALA A 221 11.26 -24.92 14.93
CA ALA A 221 12.05 -23.97 14.16
C ALA A 221 12.44 -24.62 12.83
N THR A 222 11.81 -24.20 11.73
CA THR A 222 12.22 -24.62 10.38
C THR A 222 13.34 -23.69 9.91
N SER A 223 14.59 -24.11 10.07
CA SER A 223 15.74 -23.41 9.49
C SER A 223 16.00 -23.93 8.07
N THR A 224 15.70 -23.12 7.05
CA THR A 224 15.98 -23.45 5.64
C THR A 224 17.45 -23.15 5.26
N SER A 225 18.24 -22.55 6.15
CA SER A 225 19.68 -22.38 5.96
C SER A 225 20.44 -23.49 6.68
N GLY A 226 20.73 -24.56 5.94
CA GLY A 226 21.60 -25.66 6.34
C GLY A 226 23.05 -25.23 6.53
N ARG A 227 23.35 -24.37 7.51
CA ARG A 227 24.68 -24.37 8.13
C ARG A 227 24.72 -25.55 9.08
N LYS A 228 25.24 -26.67 8.53
CA LYS A 228 25.66 -27.88 9.25
C LYS A 228 26.29 -27.45 10.57
N MET A 229 25.57 -27.60 11.68
CA MET A 229 26.13 -27.39 13.00
C MET A 229 27.19 -28.48 13.18
N LEU A 230 28.45 -28.09 12.96
CA LEU A 230 29.61 -28.87 13.39
C LEU A 230 29.45 -29.06 14.90
N ARG A 231 28.98 -30.24 15.29
CA ARG A 231 29.10 -30.74 16.65
C ARG A 231 30.58 -30.66 17.01
N VAL A 232 30.95 -29.65 17.78
CA VAL A 232 32.23 -29.67 18.50
C VAL A 232 32.05 -30.73 19.59
N ALA A 233 32.43 -31.96 19.26
CA ALA A 233 32.67 -32.97 20.27
C ALA A 233 33.87 -32.49 21.09
N HIS A 234 33.60 -31.96 22.28
CA HIS A 234 34.63 -31.89 23.32
C HIS A 234 34.89 -33.33 23.76
N ALA A 235 36.06 -33.84 23.41
CA ALA A 235 36.63 -35.05 23.98
C ALA A 235 37.89 -34.65 24.75
N ALA A 236 38.02 -35.25 25.94
CA ALA A 236 39.00 -35.08 27.01
C ALA A 236 38.76 -33.88 27.94
#